data_AF-A0A962NDL7-F1
#
_entry.id   AF-A0A962NDL7-F1
#
_cell.length_a   1.000
_cell.length_b   1.000
_cell.length_c   1.000
_cell.angle_alpha   90.00
_cell.angle_beta   90.00
_cell.angle_gamma   90.00
#
_symmetry.space_group_name_H-M   'P 1'
#
loop_
_entity.id
_entity.type
_entity.pdbx_description
1 polymer ?
#
loop_
_entity_poly.entity_id
_entity_poly.type
_entity_poly.pdbx_seq_one_letter_code
_entity_poly.pdbx_strand_id
1 'polypeptide(L)'
;MTFPTRPSHPLTLEAALKQLDESWDIIESFRSLHQEHHSLKQKHGQLNQDFAELSQRLDEVVSQLKSSSRNSSRPPSSDTPEQKAKRPRQRKPSPRPKGGQPGHPRHERALLPEQEVDQIQHYISPRIL
;
A
#
# COMPACT_ATOMS: atom_id res chain seq x y z
N MET A 1 25.77 -7.94 35.68
CA MET A 1 25.30 -9.30 35.99
C MET A 1 26.24 -9.88 37.03
N THR A 2 25.74 -10.09 38.25
CA THR A 2 26.48 -10.76 39.33
C THR A 2 26.34 -12.26 39.12
N PHE A 3 27.42 -12.92 38.71
CA PHE A 3 27.44 -14.38 38.65
C PHE A 3 27.46 -14.92 40.08
N PRO A 4 26.66 -15.94 40.40
CA PRO A 4 26.73 -16.56 41.71
C PRO A 4 28.16 -17.08 41.91
N THR A 5 28.75 -16.75 43.05
CA THR A 5 30.06 -17.23 43.46
C THR A 5 30.01 -18.76 43.51
N ARG A 6 30.96 -19.43 42.83
CA ARG A 6 31.05 -20.89 42.86
C ARG A 6 31.16 -21.35 44.32
N PRO A 7 30.32 -22.31 44.76
CA PRO A 7 30.44 -22.85 46.11
C PRO A 7 31.82 -23.50 46.31
N SER A 8 32.41 -23.33 47.49
CA SER A 8 33.68 -23.96 47.85
C SER A 8 33.56 -25.48 47.88
N HIS A 9 34.66 -26.19 47.66
CA HIS A 9 34.67 -27.65 47.71
C HIS A 9 34.29 -28.14 49.12
N PRO A 10 33.41 -29.15 49.25
CA PRO A 10 33.01 -29.66 50.55
C PRO A 10 34.18 -30.39 51.21
N LEU A 11 34.36 -30.19 52.51
CA LEU A 11 35.42 -30.81 53.32
C LEU A 11 34.92 -32.06 54.07
N THR A 12 33.61 -32.26 54.12
CA THR A 12 32.95 -33.40 54.79
C THR A 12 31.93 -34.05 53.85
N LEU A 13 31.63 -35.32 54.12
CA LEU A 13 30.63 -36.08 53.36
C LEU A 13 29.23 -35.46 53.47
N GLU A 14 28.84 -34.99 54.66
CA GLU A 14 27.56 -34.30 54.88
C GLU A 14 27.43 -33.01 54.04
N ALA A 15 28.50 -32.19 54.01
CA ALA A 15 28.52 -30.99 53.18
C ALA A 15 28.46 -31.32 51.68
N ALA A 16 29.09 -32.41 51.24
CA ALA A 16 29.03 -32.87 49.86
C ALA A 16 27.64 -33.34 49.46
N LEU A 17 26.94 -34.05 50.35
CA LEU A 17 25.56 -34.49 50.12
C LEU A 17 24.60 -33.31 50.03
N LYS A 18 24.74 -32.32 50.92
CA LYS A 18 23.94 -31.08 50.86
C LYS A 18 24.16 -30.31 49.56
N GLN A 19 25.41 -30.20 49.11
CA GLN A 19 25.73 -29.53 47.85
C GLN A 19 25.18 -30.28 46.63
N LEU A 20 25.10 -31.61 46.69
CA LEU A 20 24.47 -32.42 45.65
C LEU A 20 22.96 -32.14 45.58
N ASP A 21 22.29 -32.07 46.73
CA ASP A 21 20.86 -31.73 46.83
C ASP A 21 20.57 -30.34 46.24
N GLU A 22 21.33 -29.32 46.68
CA GLU A 22 21.25 -27.95 46.13
C GLU A 22 21.49 -27.90 44.62
N SER A 23 22.34 -28.78 44.08
CA SER A 23 22.60 -28.85 42.64
C SER A 23 21.40 -29.37 41.85
N TRP A 24 20.61 -30.28 42.43
CA TRP A 24 19.38 -30.77 41.80
C TRP A 24 18.31 -29.68 41.72
N ASP A 25 18.15 -28.88 42.77
CA ASP A 25 17.25 -27.71 42.76
C ASP A 25 17.63 -26.70 41.66
N ILE A 26 18.92 -26.49 41.44
CA ILE A 26 19.43 -25.62 40.37
C ILE A 26 19.10 -26.21 38.99
N ILE A 27 19.25 -27.53 38.80
CA ILE A 27 18.92 -28.21 37.55
C ILE A 27 17.43 -28.05 37.24
N GLU A 28 16.57 -28.20 38.24
CA GLU A 28 15.12 -28.00 38.07
C GLU A 28 14.78 -26.55 37.72
N SER A 29 15.40 -25.59 38.41
CA SER A 29 15.25 -24.16 38.13
C SER A 29 15.69 -23.80 36.71
N PHE A 30 16.82 -24.35 36.25
CA PHE A 30 17.31 -24.16 34.89
C PHE A 30 16.37 -24.76 33.85
N ARG A 31 15.82 -25.95 34.12
CA ARG A 31 14.82 -26.58 33.25
C ARG A 31 13.56 -25.72 33.13
N SER A 32 13.06 -25.16 34.25
CA SER A 32 11.90 -24.25 34.26
C SER A 32 12.18 -22.99 33.43
N LEU A 33 13.33 -22.35 33.67
CA LEU A 33 13.75 -21.17 32.91
C LEU A 33 13.88 -21.46 31.41
N HIS A 34 14.41 -22.62 31.04
CA HIS A 34 14.52 -23.03 29.65
C HIS A 34 13.13 -23.23 29.00
N GLN A 35 12.18 -23.82 29.73
CA GLN A 35 10.80 -23.96 29.26
C GLN A 35 10.13 -22.60 29.05
N GLU A 36 10.28 -21.66 29.98
CA GLU A 36 9.76 -20.30 29.86
C GLU A 36 10.37 -19.57 28.66
N HIS A 37 11.69 -19.62 28.52
CA HIS A 37 12.38 -19.00 27.40
C HIS A 37 11.92 -19.59 26.05
N HIS A 38 11.72 -20.91 25.99
CA HIS A 38 11.19 -21.57 24.80
C HIS A 38 9.75 -21.09 24.49
N SER A 39 8.88 -21.00 25.49
CA SER A 39 7.51 -20.46 25.35
C SER A 39 7.51 -19.02 24.86
N LEU A 40 8.38 -18.18 25.43
CA LEU A 40 8.52 -16.78 25.03
C LEU A 40 9.00 -16.66 23.58
N LYS A 41 9.98 -17.48 23.19
CA LYS A 41 10.49 -17.54 21.82
C LYS A 41 9.40 -17.96 20.82
N GLN A 42 8.56 -18.92 21.19
CA GLN A 42 7.40 -19.32 20.38
C GLN A 42 6.40 -18.18 20.20
N LYS A 43 6.01 -17.51 21.29
CA LYS A 43 5.08 -16.37 21.26
C LYS A 43 5.63 -15.22 20.41
N HIS A 44 6.91 -14.91 20.53
CA HIS A 44 7.56 -13.90 19.70
C HIS A 44 7.57 -14.29 18.22
N GLY A 45 7.79 -15.57 17.91
CA GLY A 45 7.68 -16.09 16.55
C GLY A 45 6.27 -15.91 15.97
N GLN A 46 5.24 -16.27 16.73
CA GLN A 46 3.83 -16.11 16.33
C GLN A 46 3.48 -14.64 16.08
N LEU A 47 3.81 -13.75 17.02
CA LEU A 47 3.51 -12.32 16.87
C LEU A 47 4.19 -11.70 15.65
N ASN A 48 5.42 -12.11 15.33
CA ASN A 48 6.11 -11.66 14.12
C ASN A 48 5.45 -12.18 12.84
N GLN A 49 4.91 -13.40 12.84
CA GLN A 49 4.15 -13.94 11.71
C GLN A 49 2.86 -13.16 11.51
N ASP A 50 2.08 -12.95 12.57
CA ASP A 50 0.85 -12.17 12.53
C ASP A 50 1.14 -10.74 12.05
N PHE A 51 2.18 -10.11 12.59
CA PHE A 51 2.58 -8.76 12.16
C PHE A 51 2.94 -8.71 10.68
N ALA A 52 3.66 -9.72 10.16
CA ALA A 52 4.01 -9.79 8.75
C ALA A 52 2.76 -9.95 7.87
N GLU A 53 1.81 -10.80 8.27
CA GLU A 53 0.55 -10.99 7.55
C GLU A 53 -0.31 -9.72 7.55
N LEU A 54 -0.48 -9.07 8.70
CA LEU A 54 -1.20 -7.81 8.79
C LEU A 54 -0.53 -6.71 7.96
N SER A 55 0.80 -6.64 7.98
CA SER A 55 1.55 -5.66 7.19
C SER A 55 1.33 -5.87 5.69
N GLN A 56 1.37 -7.12 5.22
CA GLN A 56 1.08 -7.45 3.81
C GLN A 56 -0.34 -7.05 3.41
N ARG A 57 -1.35 -7.40 4.23
CA ARG A 57 -2.75 -7.02 3.97
C ARG A 57 -2.92 -5.50 3.94
N LEU A 58 -2.25 -4.79 4.84
CA LEU A 58 -2.28 -3.33 4.87
C LEU A 58 -1.67 -2.74 3.59
N ASP A 59 -0.51 -3.24 3.16
CA ASP A 59 0.13 -2.80 1.92
C ASP A 59 -0.76 -3.06 0.69
N GLU A 60 -1.41 -4.21 0.62
CA GLU A 60 -2.38 -4.53 -0.44
C GLU A 60 -3.55 -3.54 -0.44
N VAL A 61 -4.20 -3.32 0.70
CA VAL A 61 -5.33 -2.39 0.80
C VAL A 61 -4.90 -0.96 0.46
N VAL A 62 -3.75 -0.50 0.98
CA VAL A 62 -3.21 0.82 0.67
C VAL A 62 -2.88 0.95 -0.82
N SER A 63 -2.34 -0.09 -1.45
CA SER A 63 -2.06 -0.10 -2.89
C SER A 63 -3.35 0.01 -3.73
N GLN A 64 -4.40 -0.71 -3.33
CA GLN A 64 -5.71 -0.64 -3.98
C GLN A 64 -6.32 0.76 -3.82
N LEU A 65 -6.23 1.35 -2.63
CA LEU A 65 -6.75 2.70 -2.37
C LEU A 65 -6.01 3.78 -3.15
N LYS A 66 -4.69 3.63 -3.32
CA LYS A 66 -3.85 4.53 -4.12
C LYS A 66 -3.97 4.30 -5.63
N SER A 67 -4.51 3.16 -6.06
CA SER A 67 -4.71 2.84 -7.46
C SER A 67 -5.83 3.70 -8.06
N SER A 68 -5.54 4.31 -9.20
CA SER A 68 -6.48 5.06 -10.04
C SER A 68 -6.15 4.84 -11.52
N SER A 69 -7.05 5.18 -12.42
CA SER A 69 -6.80 5.12 -13.88
C SER A 69 -5.56 5.91 -14.32
N ARG A 70 -5.11 6.88 -13.52
CA ARG A 70 -3.93 7.72 -13.81
C ARG A 70 -2.59 7.02 -13.57
N ASN A 71 -2.55 5.99 -12.73
CA ASN A 71 -1.32 5.31 -12.32
C ASN A 71 -1.38 3.78 -12.48
N SER A 72 -2.44 3.21 -13.06
CA SER A 72 -2.64 1.74 -13.13
C SER A 72 -2.93 1.18 -14.53
N SER A 73 -2.73 1.92 -15.61
CA SER A 73 -3.08 1.51 -17.00
C SER A 73 -4.54 1.10 -17.24
N ARG A 74 -5.38 1.16 -16.20
CA ARG A 74 -6.83 0.90 -16.26
C ARG A 74 -7.54 2.05 -16.97
N PRO A 75 -8.61 1.75 -17.74
CA PRO A 75 -9.33 2.80 -18.46
C PRO A 75 -9.96 3.82 -17.49
N PRO A 76 -10.13 5.09 -17.89
CA PRO A 76 -10.71 6.14 -17.04
C PRO A 76 -12.14 5.86 -16.55
N SER A 77 -12.84 4.93 -17.22
CA SER A 77 -14.16 4.44 -16.83
C SER A 77 -14.13 3.64 -15.53
N SER A 78 -13.01 2.98 -15.20
CA SER A 78 -12.82 2.16 -14.00
C SER A 78 -12.78 2.95 -12.69
N ASP A 79 -12.51 4.27 -12.73
CA ASP A 79 -12.54 5.10 -11.52
C ASP A 79 -13.97 5.29 -11.00
N THR A 80 -14.12 5.34 -9.68
CA THR A 80 -15.42 5.62 -9.02
C THR A 80 -15.89 7.05 -9.29
N PRO A 81 -17.19 7.37 -9.10
CA PRO A 81 -17.71 8.72 -9.25
C PRO A 81 -16.97 9.76 -8.40
N GLU A 82 -16.61 9.41 -7.16
CA GLU A 82 -15.84 10.27 -6.26
C GLU A 82 -14.42 10.53 -6.77
N GLN A 83 -13.73 9.50 -7.27
CA GLN A 83 -12.39 9.64 -7.87
C GLN A 83 -12.44 10.53 -9.11
N LYS A 84 -13.48 10.37 -9.95
CA LYS A 84 -13.74 11.23 -11.11
C LYS A 84 -14.04 12.68 -10.69
N ALA A 85 -14.81 12.89 -9.64
CA ALA A 85 -15.16 14.22 -9.12
C ALA A 85 -13.94 14.98 -8.57
N LYS A 86 -12.98 14.27 -7.98
CA LYS A 86 -11.70 14.82 -7.50
C LYS A 86 -10.68 15.12 -8.61
N ARG A 87 -10.96 14.74 -9.87
CA ARG A 87 -10.06 15.09 -10.98
C ARG A 87 -10.00 16.61 -11.15
N PRO A 88 -8.82 17.18 -11.40
CA PRO A 88 -8.70 18.60 -11.69
C PRO A 88 -9.55 18.95 -12.91
N ARG A 89 -10.62 19.73 -12.69
CA ARG A 89 -11.66 19.94 -13.70
C ARG A 89 -11.21 20.78 -14.89
N GLN A 90 -10.11 21.52 -14.78
CA GLN A 90 -9.60 22.35 -15.87
C GLN A 90 -8.09 22.44 -15.86
N ARG A 91 -7.47 22.21 -17.02
CA ARG A 91 -6.13 22.73 -17.30
C ARG A 91 -6.30 24.23 -17.56
N LYS A 92 -5.41 25.05 -17.00
CA LYS A 92 -5.38 26.49 -17.31
C LYS A 92 -5.40 26.65 -18.84
N PRO A 93 -6.25 27.52 -19.40
CA PRO A 93 -6.27 27.73 -20.84
C PRO A 93 -4.86 28.09 -21.30
N SER A 94 -4.41 27.39 -22.34
CA SER A 94 -3.11 27.68 -22.95
C SER A 94 -3.15 29.12 -23.47
N PRO A 95 -2.11 29.93 -23.23
CA PRO A 95 -1.99 31.24 -23.85
C PRO A 95 -1.78 31.16 -25.36
N ARG A 96 -1.45 29.96 -25.88
CA ARG A 96 -1.33 29.73 -27.33
C ARG A 96 -2.70 29.74 -27.99
N PRO A 97 -2.86 30.45 -29.12
CA PRO A 97 -4.08 30.40 -29.92
C PRO A 97 -4.37 28.95 -30.33
N LYS A 98 -5.64 28.58 -30.38
CA LYS A 98 -6.07 27.27 -30.88
C LYS A 98 -6.07 27.31 -32.40
N GLY A 99 -5.41 26.34 -33.04
CA GLY A 99 -5.40 26.19 -34.50
C GLY A 99 -4.16 26.78 -35.17
N GLY A 100 -4.24 26.90 -36.50
CA GLY A 100 -3.32 27.56 -37.46
C GLY A 100 -1.82 27.58 -37.14
N GLN A 101 -1.00 26.95 -37.98
CA GLN A 101 0.45 27.17 -37.93
C GLN A 101 0.77 28.66 -38.20
N PRO A 102 1.61 29.32 -37.37
CA PRO A 102 2.01 30.71 -37.60
C PRO A 102 2.60 30.89 -39.00
N GLY A 103 2.13 31.91 -39.73
CA GLY A 103 2.54 32.18 -41.11
C GLY A 103 1.74 31.41 -42.18
N HIS A 104 0.81 30.52 -41.80
CA HIS A 104 -0.04 29.82 -42.76
C HIS A 104 -1.43 30.47 -42.81
N PRO A 105 -1.84 31.02 -43.97
CA PRO A 105 -3.19 31.54 -44.13
C PRO A 105 -4.21 30.41 -44.00
N ARG A 106 -5.39 30.75 -43.47
CA ARG A 106 -6.52 29.82 -43.39
C ARG A 106 -6.93 29.42 -44.81
N HIS A 107 -6.84 28.13 -45.14
CA HIS A 107 -7.51 27.58 -46.31
C HIS A 107 -8.94 27.22 -45.94
N GLU A 108 -9.90 27.91 -46.53
CA GLU A 108 -11.30 27.54 -46.48
C GLU A 108 -11.83 27.32 -47.90
N ARG A 109 -12.73 26.35 -48.03
CA ARG A 109 -13.49 26.17 -49.26
C ARG A 109 -14.64 27.15 -49.19
N ALA A 110 -14.67 28.12 -50.11
CA ALA A 110 -15.81 29.01 -50.26
C ALA A 110 -17.06 28.15 -50.57
N LEU A 111 -18.19 28.51 -49.96
CA LEU A 111 -19.47 27.91 -50.34
C LEU A 111 -19.76 28.28 -51.79
N LEU A 112 -20.24 27.30 -52.55
CA LEU A 112 -20.76 27.55 -53.89
C LEU A 112 -22.03 28.40 -53.79
N PRO A 113 -22.31 29.25 -54.79
CA PRO A 113 -23.56 29.97 -54.87
C PRO A 113 -24.75 29.01 -55.01
N GLU A 114 -25.93 29.43 -54.57
CA GLU A 114 -27.13 28.58 -54.54
C GLU A 114 -27.54 28.05 -55.92
N GLN A 115 -27.14 28.70 -57.01
CA GLN A 115 -27.42 28.22 -58.37
C GLN A 115 -26.56 27.03 -58.80
N GLU A 116 -25.43 26.80 -58.11
CA GLU A 116 -24.44 25.76 -58.44
C GLU A 116 -24.50 24.56 -57.49
N VAL A 117 -25.51 24.50 -56.61
CA VAL A 117 -25.71 23.38 -55.68
C VAL A 117 -26.83 22.46 -56.18
N ASP A 118 -26.59 21.16 -56.13
CA ASP A 118 -27.56 20.15 -56.60
C ASP A 118 -28.79 20.05 -55.70
N GLN A 119 -28.64 20.34 -54.40
CA GLN A 119 -29.71 20.21 -53.43
C GLN A 119 -29.51 21.15 -52.23
N ILE A 120 -30.59 21.83 -51.82
CA ILE A 120 -30.65 22.63 -50.59
C ILE A 120 -31.63 21.96 -49.62
N GLN A 121 -31.18 21.66 -48.40
CA GLN A 121 -32.01 21.08 -47.34
C GLN A 121 -32.12 22.05 -46.17
N HIS A 122 -33.35 22.47 -45.86
CA HIS A 122 -33.64 23.32 -44.71
C HIS A 122 -33.93 22.47 -43.48
N TYR A 123 -33.04 22.50 -42.50
CA TYR A 123 -33.27 21.88 -41.20
C TYR A 123 -33.94 22.88 -40.25
N ILE A 124 -35.23 22.69 -40.00
CA ILE A 124 -35.94 23.40 -38.94
C ILE A 124 -35.72 22.62 -37.65
N SER A 125 -34.95 23.18 -36.71
CA SER A 125 -34.78 22.55 -35.40
C SER A 125 -36.12 22.53 -34.65
N PRO A 126 -36.57 21.37 -34.14
CA PRO A 126 -37.83 21.30 -33.42
C PRO A 126 -37.77 22.16 -32.16
N ARG A 127 -38.81 22.97 -31.95
CA ARG A 127 -38.98 23.77 -30.73
C ARG A 127 -39.31 22.80 -29.59
N ILE A 128 -38.34 22.54 -28.73
CA ILE A 128 -38.55 21.76 -27.51
C ILE A 128 -39.41 22.62 -26.57
N LEU A 129 -40.64 22.17 -26.27
CA LEU A 129 -41.53 22.73 -25.25
C LEU A 129 -41.12 22.25 -23.86
#